data_AF-A7AX71-F1
#
_entry.id   AF-A7AX71-F1
#
_cell.length_a   1.000
_cell.length_b   1.000
_cell.length_c   1.000
_cell.angle_alpha   90.00
_cell.angle_beta   90.00
_cell.angle_gamma   90.00
#
_symmetry.space_group_name_H-M   'P 1'
#
loop_
_entity.id
_entity.type
_entity.pdbx_description
1 polymer ?
#
loop_
_entity_poly.entity_id
_entity_poly.type
_entity_poly.pdbx_seq_one_letter_code
_entity_poly.pdbx_strand_id
1 'polypeptide(L)'
;MGEKRQHSGGGSRRPPWKRGKQDNGRLQPGSRGLFITHTQAKKHKEAMQECLTILREHCEYINPEFGSNKLSNTDLCQAANVEEAIRAELEDNKLFFDRFVPGPCISKNVNIVYFKNEDDVPSTYVREIFHAILKDNRYSARFLCRMIPYDLVCKAEGDPFTEAMTKLIAAEFPHSQANDKFDRCES
;
A
#
# COMPACT_ATOMS: atom_id res chain seq x y z
N MET A 1 -37.12 25.82 30.47
CA MET A 1 -36.24 24.63 30.61
C MET A 1 -36.66 23.62 29.54
N GLY A 2 -35.84 23.17 28.59
CA GLY A 2 -34.47 23.48 28.28
C GLY A 2 -34.25 23.35 26.76
N GLU A 3 -33.47 24.28 26.21
CA GLU A 3 -33.02 24.26 24.82
C GLU A 3 -32.00 23.14 24.62
N LYS A 4 -32.30 22.22 23.71
CA LYS A 4 -31.32 21.25 23.22
C LYS A 4 -30.38 21.96 22.25
N ARG A 5 -29.19 22.29 22.73
CA ARG A 5 -28.05 22.74 21.91
C ARG A 5 -27.74 21.69 20.85
N GLN A 6 -27.86 22.06 19.57
CA GLN A 6 -27.34 21.28 18.46
C GLN A 6 -25.80 21.31 18.52
N HIS A 7 -25.20 20.14 18.71
CA HIS A 7 -23.76 19.97 18.58
C HIS A 7 -23.41 19.90 17.09
N SER A 8 -22.91 21.00 16.54
CA SER A 8 -22.25 21.03 15.23
C SER A 8 -20.87 20.40 15.35
N GLY A 9 -20.83 19.06 15.26
CA GLY A 9 -19.58 18.32 15.13
C GLY A 9 -19.03 18.44 13.71
N GLY A 10 -18.04 19.32 13.53
CA GLY A 10 -17.18 19.39 12.35
C GLY A 10 -16.35 18.10 12.22
N GLY A 11 -16.98 17.04 11.71
CA GLY A 11 -16.30 15.80 11.39
C GLY A 11 -15.53 15.95 10.08
N SER A 12 -14.20 15.86 10.16
CA SER A 12 -13.31 15.53 9.04
C SER A 12 -13.99 14.46 8.18
N ARG A 13 -14.47 14.86 7.00
CA ARG A 13 -15.15 13.95 6.05
C ARG A 13 -14.09 13.06 5.42
N ARG A 14 -13.67 12.03 6.16
CA ARG A 14 -12.90 10.92 5.59
C ARG A 14 -13.73 10.28 4.47
N PRO A 15 -13.14 10.01 3.29
CA PRO A 15 -13.88 9.47 2.16
C PRO A 15 -14.66 8.21 2.56
N PRO A 16 -15.97 8.12 2.23
CA PRO A 16 -16.76 6.95 2.58
C PRO A 16 -16.25 5.73 1.82
N TRP A 17 -15.70 4.78 2.57
CA TRP A 17 -15.27 3.47 2.08
C TRP A 17 -16.46 2.71 1.48
N LYS A 18 -16.48 2.54 0.15
CA LYS A 18 -17.40 1.61 -0.51
C LYS A 18 -16.83 0.21 -0.37
N ARG A 19 -17.63 -0.72 0.17
CA ARG A 19 -17.25 -2.14 0.17
C ARG A 19 -17.04 -2.54 -1.29
N GLY A 20 -15.82 -2.92 -1.67
CA GLY A 20 -15.67 -3.82 -2.80
C GLY A 20 -16.54 -5.03 -2.54
N LYS A 21 -17.28 -5.52 -3.54
CA LYS A 21 -17.94 -6.82 -3.43
C LYS A 21 -16.86 -7.82 -2.99
N GLN A 22 -17.22 -8.82 -2.19
CA GLN A 22 -16.31 -9.93 -1.90
C GLN A 22 -16.03 -10.65 -3.22
N ASP A 23 -15.07 -10.14 -3.99
CA ASP A 23 -14.65 -10.71 -5.26
C ASP A 23 -13.83 -11.94 -4.94
N ASN A 24 -14.52 -13.08 -4.81
CA ASN A 24 -14.01 -14.45 -4.87
C ASN A 24 -12.68 -14.79 -4.19
N GLY A 25 -12.16 -13.99 -3.24
CA GLY A 25 -10.92 -14.24 -2.51
C GLY A 25 -9.68 -14.55 -3.36
N ARG A 26 -9.73 -14.33 -4.68
CA ARG A 26 -8.66 -14.71 -5.61
C ARG A 26 -7.71 -13.53 -5.77
N LEU A 27 -6.45 -13.79 -5.48
CA LEU A 27 -5.37 -12.86 -5.80
C LEU A 27 -5.15 -12.87 -7.31
N GLN A 28 -4.90 -11.69 -7.87
CA GLN A 28 -4.57 -11.60 -9.28
C GLN A 28 -3.12 -12.06 -9.49
N PRO A 29 -2.84 -12.93 -10.47
CA PRO A 29 -1.47 -13.24 -10.86
C PRO A 29 -0.70 -11.95 -11.21
N GLY A 30 0.56 -11.87 -10.82
CA GLY A 30 1.40 -10.68 -10.96
C GLY A 30 1.13 -9.58 -9.93
N SER A 31 0.09 -9.69 -9.09
CA SER A 31 -0.13 -8.74 -8.01
C SER A 31 0.91 -8.90 -6.89
N ARG A 32 1.12 -7.80 -6.17
CA ARG A 32 2.01 -7.72 -5.01
C ARG A 32 1.35 -6.89 -3.91
N GLY A 33 1.75 -7.11 -2.67
CA GLY A 33 1.17 -6.38 -1.55
C GLY A 33 1.34 -7.07 -0.20
N LEU A 34 0.35 -6.87 0.68
CA LEU A 34 0.37 -7.33 2.06
C LEU A 34 -0.88 -8.11 2.41
N PHE A 35 -0.71 -9.24 3.08
CA PHE A 35 -1.75 -9.80 3.92
C PHE A 35 -1.71 -9.14 5.28
N ILE A 36 -2.87 -8.67 5.72
CA ILE A 36 -3.06 -8.17 7.06
C ILE A 36 -4.04 -9.05 7.82
N THR A 37 -3.64 -9.39 9.04
CA THR A 37 -4.52 -10.12 9.97
C THR A 37 -4.99 -9.20 11.07
N HIS A 38 -6.22 -9.42 11.54
CA HIS A 38 -6.83 -8.59 12.57
C HIS A 38 -7.55 -9.44 13.61
N THR A 39 -7.55 -8.98 14.85
CA THR A 39 -7.96 -9.78 16.02
C THR A 39 -9.46 -10.04 16.08
N GLN A 40 -10.27 -9.11 15.57
CA GLN A 40 -11.73 -9.16 15.68
C GLN A 40 -12.39 -8.99 14.32
N ALA A 41 -13.24 -9.93 13.90
CA ALA A 41 -13.90 -9.91 12.58
C ALA A 41 -14.67 -8.61 12.26
N LYS A 42 -15.15 -7.90 13.28
CA LYS A 42 -15.87 -6.62 13.11
C LYS A 42 -14.94 -5.40 12.95
N LYS A 43 -13.63 -5.57 13.11
CA LYS A 43 -12.60 -4.52 13.10
C LYS A 43 -11.72 -4.51 11.84
N HIS A 44 -12.15 -5.19 10.77
CA HIS A 44 -11.39 -5.25 9.51
C HIS A 44 -11.15 -3.87 8.89
N LYS A 45 -12.11 -2.94 9.01
CA LYS A 45 -11.96 -1.58 8.46
C LYS A 45 -10.92 -0.78 9.22
N GLU A 46 -10.97 -0.84 10.55
CA GLU A 46 -10.02 -0.18 11.42
C GLU A 46 -8.61 -0.74 11.21
N ALA A 47 -8.46 -2.07 11.09
CA ALA A 47 -7.18 -2.71 10.79
C ALA A 47 -6.64 -2.34 9.40
N MET A 48 -7.52 -2.25 8.39
CA MET A 48 -7.08 -1.79 7.06
C MET A 48 -6.63 -0.34 7.10
N GLN A 49 -7.42 0.52 7.73
CA GLN A 49 -7.09 1.94 7.82
C GLN A 49 -5.76 2.15 8.56
N GLU A 50 -5.55 1.41 9.65
CA GLU A 50 -4.30 1.42 10.41
C GLU A 50 -3.11 0.98 9.56
N CYS A 51 -3.25 -0.10 8.77
CA CYS A 51 -2.22 -0.53 7.83
C CYS A 51 -1.88 0.55 6.78
N LEU A 52 -2.90 1.13 6.13
CA LEU A 52 -2.71 2.17 5.13
C LEU A 52 -2.06 3.43 5.73
N THR A 53 -2.40 3.77 6.97
CA THR A 53 -1.78 4.88 7.70
C THR A 53 -0.30 4.59 7.95
N ILE A 54 0.05 3.41 8.48
CA ILE A 54 1.45 3.02 8.71
C ILE A 54 2.27 3.08 7.41
N LEU A 55 1.73 2.55 6.31
CA LEU A 55 2.41 2.57 5.01
C LEU A 55 2.69 3.99 4.51
N ARG A 56 1.74 4.90 4.70
CA ARG A 56 1.89 6.30 4.27
C ARG A 56 2.88 7.06 5.14
N GLU A 57 2.74 6.96 6.46
CA GLU A 57 3.68 7.54 7.41
C GLU A 57 5.11 7.03 7.18
N HIS A 58 5.25 5.78 6.72
CA HIS A 58 6.53 5.21 6.35
C HIS A 58 7.11 5.81 5.06
N CYS A 59 6.29 6.01 4.04
CA CYS A 59 6.75 6.67 2.82
C CYS A 59 7.14 8.13 3.07
N GLU A 60 6.35 8.87 3.85
CA GLU A 60 6.65 10.24 4.29
C GLU A 60 7.94 10.31 5.10
N TYR A 61 8.28 9.25 5.83
CA TYR A 61 9.54 9.21 6.57
C TYR A 61 10.76 9.01 5.68
N ILE A 62 10.69 8.04 4.76
CA ILE A 62 11.83 7.71 3.88
C ILE A 62 12.10 8.84 2.92
N ASN A 63 11.04 9.48 2.43
CA ASN A 63 11.14 10.61 1.53
C ASN A 63 10.33 11.79 2.11
N PRO A 64 10.97 12.76 2.79
CA PRO A 64 10.27 13.90 3.38
C PRO A 64 9.60 14.83 2.35
N GLU A 65 9.99 14.75 1.06
CA GLU A 65 9.30 15.43 -0.03
C GLU A 65 8.00 14.70 -0.44
N PHE A 66 7.82 13.47 0.03
CA PHE A 66 6.66 12.63 -0.24
C PHE A 66 5.44 13.17 0.54
N GLY A 67 4.47 13.74 -0.18
CA GLY A 67 3.30 14.40 0.42
C GLY A 67 3.56 15.83 0.91
N SER A 68 4.76 16.37 0.70
CA SER A 68 5.08 17.78 0.94
C SER A 68 4.53 18.63 -0.21
N ASN A 69 3.65 19.57 0.10
CA ASN A 69 3.28 20.62 -0.85
C ASN A 69 4.53 21.45 -1.17
N LYS A 70 5.14 21.22 -2.34
CA LYS A 70 6.17 22.10 -2.88
C LYS A 70 5.54 23.42 -3.31
N LEU A 71 5.26 24.32 -2.36
CA LEU A 71 5.18 25.75 -2.64
C LEU A 71 6.38 26.43 -1.99
N SER A 72 7.40 26.67 -2.82
CA SER A 72 8.26 27.80 -2.55
C SER A 72 7.40 29.05 -2.73
N ASN A 73 7.42 29.99 -1.78
CA ASN A 73 6.68 31.26 -1.86
C ASN A 73 7.13 32.15 -3.05
N THR A 74 8.01 31.66 -3.92
CA THR A 74 8.67 32.38 -4.99
C THR A 74 7.93 32.28 -6.33
N ASP A 75 7.00 31.33 -6.49
CA ASP A 75 6.30 31.06 -7.76
C ASP A 75 4.94 31.73 -7.91
N LEU A 76 4.51 32.55 -6.93
CA LEU A 76 3.22 33.26 -6.93
C LEU A 76 3.08 34.37 -8.01
N CYS A 77 4.07 34.56 -8.88
CA CYS A 77 4.12 35.71 -9.80
C CYS A 77 3.77 35.41 -11.28
N GLN A 78 3.32 34.21 -11.63
CA GLN A 78 2.83 33.94 -13.01
C GLN A 78 1.40 33.37 -13.02
N ALA A 79 0.45 34.30 -12.98
CA ALA A 79 -1.00 34.07 -12.97
C ALA A 79 -1.59 33.64 -14.33
N ALA A 80 -0.99 32.66 -15.01
CA ALA A 80 -1.55 32.05 -16.22
C ALA A 80 -1.71 30.53 -16.14
N ASN A 81 -1.05 29.85 -15.19
CA ASN A 81 -1.03 28.38 -15.11
C ASN A 81 -1.48 27.80 -13.77
N VAL A 82 -2.27 28.55 -13.01
CA VAL A 82 -2.76 28.13 -11.69
C VAL A 82 -3.64 26.89 -11.79
N GLU A 83 -4.51 26.80 -12.80
CA GLU A 83 -5.37 25.62 -12.99
C GLU A 83 -4.59 24.36 -13.41
N GLU A 84 -3.53 24.51 -14.21
CA GLU A 84 -2.64 23.40 -14.59
C GLU A 84 -1.80 22.94 -13.39
N ALA A 85 -1.28 23.87 -12.59
CA ALA A 85 -0.56 23.56 -11.35
C ALA A 85 -1.45 22.80 -10.35
N ILE A 86 -2.69 23.27 -10.12
CA ILE A 86 -3.66 22.58 -9.25
C ILE A 86 -3.98 21.18 -9.79
N ARG A 87 -4.09 21.02 -11.12
CA ARG A 87 -4.36 19.71 -11.73
C ARG A 87 -3.20 18.74 -11.54
N ALA A 88 -1.96 19.20 -11.76
CA ALA A 88 -0.75 18.41 -11.51
C ALA A 88 -0.66 18.00 -10.03
N GLU A 89 -0.89 18.94 -9.09
CA GLU A 89 -0.92 18.64 -7.66
C GLU A 89 -2.00 17.62 -7.29
N LEU A 90 -3.18 17.69 -7.90
CA LEU A 90 -4.25 16.71 -7.70
C LEU A 90 -3.88 15.33 -8.23
N GLU A 91 -3.15 15.25 -9.34
CA GLU A 91 -2.67 13.99 -9.93
C GLU A 91 -1.57 13.37 -9.08
N ASP A 92 -0.58 14.14 -8.63
CA ASP A 92 0.48 13.68 -7.73
C ASP A 92 -0.10 13.19 -6.40
N ASN A 93 -1.06 13.94 -5.84
CA ASN A 93 -1.78 13.49 -4.66
C ASN A 93 -2.56 12.20 -4.94
N LYS A 94 -3.25 12.08 -6.07
CA LYS A 94 -3.93 10.82 -6.41
C LYS A 94 -2.95 9.66 -6.48
N LEU A 95 -1.79 9.82 -7.11
CA LEU A 95 -0.75 8.79 -7.15
C LEU A 95 -0.30 8.39 -5.75
N PHE A 96 -0.15 9.34 -4.83
CA PHE A 96 0.13 9.09 -3.41
C PHE A 96 -0.98 8.29 -2.71
N PHE A 97 -2.24 8.69 -2.88
CA PHE A 97 -3.38 8.05 -2.22
C PHE A 97 -3.70 6.67 -2.82
N ASP A 98 -3.43 6.48 -4.10
CA ASP A 98 -3.73 5.27 -4.87
C ASP A 98 -2.59 4.24 -4.88
N ARG A 99 -1.38 4.60 -4.43
CA ARG A 99 -0.23 3.67 -4.34
C ARG A 99 -0.55 2.39 -3.58
N PHE A 100 -1.32 2.51 -2.49
CA PHE A 100 -1.78 1.40 -1.66
C PHE A 100 -3.30 1.31 -1.70
N VAL A 101 -3.82 0.22 -2.26
CA VAL A 101 -5.26 0.02 -2.42
C VAL A 101 -5.75 -1.12 -1.55
N PRO A 102 -6.85 -0.93 -0.80
CA PRO A 102 -7.47 -2.02 -0.06
C PRO A 102 -8.01 -3.08 -1.02
N GLY A 103 -7.56 -4.31 -0.84
CA GLY A 103 -8.02 -5.48 -1.58
C GLY A 103 -9.20 -6.18 -0.91
N PRO A 104 -9.68 -7.29 -1.52
CA PRO A 104 -10.79 -8.07 -0.98
C PRO A 104 -10.39 -8.79 0.32
N CYS A 105 -11.38 -9.18 1.11
CA CYS A 105 -11.18 -10.07 2.24
C CYS A 105 -11.15 -11.52 1.73
N ILE A 106 -10.00 -12.19 1.84
CA ILE A 106 -9.85 -13.59 1.41
C ILE A 106 -10.57 -14.53 2.38
N SER A 107 -10.37 -14.31 3.68
CA SER A 107 -10.94 -15.14 4.73
C SER A 107 -11.42 -14.30 5.91
N LYS A 108 -12.10 -14.95 6.86
CA LYS A 108 -12.38 -14.33 8.16
C LYS A 108 -11.05 -13.88 8.77
N ASN A 109 -10.95 -12.61 9.14
CA ASN A 109 -9.79 -11.99 9.76
C ASN A 109 -8.56 -11.75 8.87
N VAL A 110 -8.63 -11.98 7.56
CA VAL A 110 -7.52 -11.73 6.63
C VAL A 110 -7.95 -10.78 5.52
N ASN A 111 -7.28 -9.64 5.42
CA ASN A 111 -7.48 -8.70 4.32
C ASN A 111 -6.20 -8.54 3.51
N ILE A 112 -6.34 -8.00 2.30
CA ILE A 112 -5.23 -7.71 1.41
C ILE A 112 -5.06 -6.19 1.27
N VAL A 113 -3.83 -5.72 1.19
CA VAL A 113 -3.48 -4.41 0.63
C VAL A 113 -2.68 -4.65 -0.64
N TYR A 114 -3.13 -4.11 -1.76
CA TYR A 114 -2.39 -4.14 -3.03
C TYR A 114 -1.47 -2.94 -3.15
N PHE A 115 -0.29 -3.19 -3.71
CA PHE A 115 0.64 -2.14 -4.08
C PHE A 115 0.51 -1.96 -5.60
N LYS A 116 0.19 -0.75 -6.04
CA LYS A 116 0.01 -0.45 -7.47
C LYS A 116 1.33 -0.24 -8.20
N ASN A 117 2.33 0.30 -7.53
CA ASN A 117 3.60 0.62 -8.16
C ASN A 117 4.51 -0.62 -8.20
N GLU A 118 5.18 -0.82 -9.33
CA GLU A 118 6.08 -1.95 -9.52
C GLU A 118 7.44 -1.78 -8.83
N ASP A 119 7.81 -0.55 -8.49
CA ASP A 119 9.02 -0.29 -7.72
C ASP A 119 8.85 -0.58 -6.23
N ASP A 120 7.59 -0.72 -5.78
CA ASP A 120 7.31 -1.01 -4.39
C ASP A 120 7.48 -2.50 -4.14
N VAL A 121 8.44 -2.84 -3.28
CA VAL A 121 8.70 -4.21 -2.83
C VAL A 121 8.10 -4.38 -1.43
N PRO A 122 6.94 -5.05 -1.29
CA PRO A 122 6.28 -5.26 0.00
C PRO A 122 7.20 -5.81 1.10
N SER A 123 8.10 -6.73 0.77
CA SER A 123 9.05 -7.30 1.73
C SER A 123 9.99 -6.25 2.34
N THR A 124 10.47 -5.30 1.52
CA THR A 124 11.31 -4.18 1.98
C THR A 124 10.53 -3.27 2.93
N TYR A 125 9.31 -2.90 2.56
CA TYR A 125 8.42 -2.08 3.39
C TYR A 125 8.17 -2.71 4.76
N VAL A 126 7.79 -3.99 4.80
CA VAL A 126 7.54 -4.69 6.06
C VAL A 126 8.80 -4.72 6.89
N ARG A 127 9.95 -5.08 6.31
CA ARG A 127 11.22 -5.11 7.02
C ARG A 127 11.53 -3.75 7.67
N GLU A 128 11.42 -2.67 6.92
CA GLU A 128 11.74 -1.31 7.40
C GLU A 128 10.76 -0.82 8.47
N ILE A 129 9.46 -1.08 8.30
CA ILE A 129 8.43 -0.80 9.31
C ILE A 129 8.75 -1.53 10.61
N PHE A 130 9.07 -2.83 10.55
CA PHE A 130 9.40 -3.60 11.74
C PHE A 130 10.70 -3.10 12.41
N HIS A 131 11.71 -2.71 11.63
CA HIS A 131 12.93 -2.10 12.19
C HIS A 131 12.62 -0.77 12.89
N ALA A 132 11.78 0.08 12.31
CA ALA A 132 11.37 1.35 12.92
C ALA A 132 10.53 1.14 14.20
N ILE A 133 9.71 0.10 14.27
CA ILE A 133 9.00 -0.29 15.50
C ILE A 133 9.99 -0.73 16.57
N LEU A 134 10.95 -1.59 16.22
CA LEU A 134 11.92 -2.12 17.18
C LEU A 134 12.88 -1.05 17.72
N LYS A 135 13.29 -0.11 16.86
CA LYS A 135 14.28 0.90 17.21
C LYS A 135 13.68 2.11 17.91
N ASP A 136 12.59 2.65 17.35
CA ASP A 136 12.06 3.96 17.72
C ASP A 136 10.61 3.89 18.25
N ASN A 137 10.00 2.69 18.31
CA ASN A 137 8.58 2.47 18.64
C ASN A 137 7.64 3.39 17.85
N ARG A 138 8.01 3.64 16.59
CA ARG A 138 7.43 4.71 15.76
C ARG A 138 5.97 4.46 15.39
N TYR A 139 5.64 3.19 15.13
CA TYR A 139 4.31 2.79 14.70
C TYR A 139 3.65 1.97 15.82
N SER A 140 2.38 2.26 16.08
CA SER A 140 1.56 1.51 17.03
C SER A 140 0.35 0.95 16.33
N ALA A 141 0.18 -0.37 16.42
CA ALA A 141 -0.96 -1.09 15.87
C ALA A 141 -1.85 -1.62 16.99
N ARG A 142 -3.14 -1.26 16.97
CA ARG A 142 -4.15 -1.75 17.92
C ARG A 142 -5.04 -2.84 17.33
N PHE A 143 -5.30 -2.78 16.04
CA PHE A 143 -6.23 -3.69 15.35
C PHE A 143 -5.51 -4.65 14.41
N LEU A 144 -4.35 -4.25 13.90
CA LEU A 144 -3.46 -5.04 13.08
C LEU A 144 -2.64 -6.01 13.95
N CYS A 145 -2.67 -7.29 13.61
CA CYS A 145 -1.97 -8.35 14.35
C CYS A 145 -0.69 -8.83 13.65
N ARG A 146 -0.74 -8.96 12.32
CA ARG A 146 0.38 -9.39 11.48
C ARG A 146 0.30 -8.73 10.12
N MET A 147 1.45 -8.37 9.59
CA MET A 147 1.67 -7.96 8.20
C MET A 147 2.55 -9.04 7.55
N ILE A 148 2.08 -9.63 6.46
CA ILE A 148 2.84 -10.65 5.72
C ILE A 148 2.97 -10.14 4.28
N PRO A 149 4.18 -9.84 3.81
CA PRO A 149 4.40 -9.42 2.44
C PRO A 149 4.25 -10.58 1.46
N TYR A 150 3.77 -10.25 0.27
CA TYR A 150 3.83 -11.12 -0.90
C TYR A 150 4.28 -10.28 -2.09
N ASP A 151 5.44 -10.62 -2.66
CA ASP A 151 6.03 -9.85 -3.75
C ASP A 151 5.56 -10.34 -5.13
N LEU A 152 5.17 -11.62 -5.23
CA LEU A 152 4.70 -12.22 -6.48
C LEU A 152 3.56 -13.22 -6.23
N VAL A 153 2.51 -13.12 -7.05
CA VAL A 153 1.42 -14.11 -7.10
C VAL A 153 1.47 -14.82 -8.45
N CYS A 154 1.48 -16.14 -8.44
CA CYS A 154 1.38 -16.97 -9.64
C CYS A 154 0.22 -17.98 -9.53
N LYS A 155 -0.14 -18.59 -10.65
CA LYS A 155 -1.06 -19.74 -10.64
C LYS A 155 -0.34 -20.94 -10.02
N ALA A 156 -1.07 -21.77 -9.31
CA ALA A 156 -0.57 -23.04 -8.76
C ALA A 156 -0.50 -24.13 -9.86
N GLU A 157 0.18 -23.82 -10.96
CA GLU A 157 0.46 -24.68 -12.10
C GLU A 157 1.99 -24.86 -12.22
N GLY A 158 2.47 -25.98 -12.77
CA GLY A 158 3.90 -26.32 -12.77
C GLY A 158 4.79 -25.28 -13.46
N ASP A 159 4.44 -24.88 -14.68
CA ASP A 159 5.25 -23.94 -15.47
C ASP A 159 5.22 -22.52 -14.88
N PRO A 160 4.05 -21.92 -14.57
CA PRO A 160 3.99 -20.58 -13.96
C PRO A 160 4.67 -20.50 -12.60
N PHE A 161 4.61 -21.57 -11.81
CA PHE A 161 5.32 -21.65 -10.53
C PHE A 161 6.83 -21.66 -10.74
N THR A 162 7.31 -22.47 -11.68
CA THR A 162 8.74 -22.57 -11.99
C THR A 162 9.29 -21.26 -12.54
N GLU A 163 8.54 -20.59 -13.42
CA GLU A 163 8.89 -19.26 -13.94
C GLU A 163 8.96 -18.22 -12.82
N ALA A 164 7.94 -18.16 -11.96
CA ALA A 164 7.87 -17.24 -10.83
C ALA A 164 9.03 -17.46 -9.83
N MET A 165 9.32 -18.72 -9.52
CA MET A 165 10.44 -19.08 -8.65
C MET A 165 11.79 -18.75 -9.29
N THR A 166 11.94 -19.00 -10.60
CA THR A 166 13.17 -18.68 -11.34
C THR A 166 13.43 -17.18 -11.34
N LYS A 167 12.39 -16.35 -11.58
CA LYS A 167 12.49 -14.88 -11.48
C LYS A 167 12.95 -14.42 -10.09
N LEU A 168 12.36 -15.00 -9.05
CA LEU A 168 12.69 -14.64 -7.66
C LEU A 168 14.12 -15.05 -7.31
N ILE A 169 14.55 -16.26 -7.70
CA ILE A 169 15.91 -16.74 -7.47
C ILE A 169 16.93 -15.93 -8.28
N ALA A 170 16.64 -15.57 -9.53
CA ALA A 170 17.52 -14.75 -10.36
C ALA A 170 17.75 -13.36 -9.75
N ALA A 171 16.70 -12.74 -9.20
CA ALA A 171 16.77 -11.44 -8.56
C ALA A 171 17.61 -11.46 -7.25
N GLU A 172 17.41 -12.47 -6.40
CA GLU A 172 18.10 -12.57 -5.11
C GLU A 172 19.49 -13.24 -5.20
N PHE A 173 19.69 -14.10 -6.21
CA PHE A 173 20.91 -14.88 -6.41
C PHE A 173 21.41 -14.77 -7.87
N PRO A 174 22.04 -13.65 -8.25
CA PRO A 174 22.47 -13.38 -9.63
C PRO A 174 23.46 -14.41 -10.20
N HIS A 175 24.18 -15.12 -9.35
CA HIS A 175 25.18 -16.14 -9.73
C HIS A 175 24.62 -17.57 -9.72
N SER A 176 23.31 -17.74 -9.57
CA SER A 176 22.69 -19.07 -9.57
C SER A 176 22.40 -19.57 -10.99
N GLN A 177 22.34 -20.90 -11.16
CA GLN A 177 21.96 -21.55 -12.44
C GLN A 177 20.53 -21.21 -12.92
N ALA A 178 19.74 -20.51 -12.09
CA ALA A 178 18.43 -20.01 -12.49
C ALA A 178 18.55 -18.89 -13.55
N ASN A 179 19.63 -18.11 -13.53
CA ASN A 179 19.88 -17.06 -14.51
C ASN A 179 20.16 -17.65 -15.91
N ASP A 180 20.90 -18.75 -15.99
CA ASP A 180 21.22 -19.45 -17.25
C ASP A 180 20.00 -20.00 -17.99
N LYS A 181 18.87 -20.19 -17.27
CA LYS A 181 17.60 -20.65 -17.85
C LYS A 181 16.73 -19.50 -18.32
N PHE A 182 16.86 -18.32 -17.71
CA PHE A 182 16.09 -17.14 -18.07
C PHE A 182 16.50 -16.63 -19.47
N ASP A 183 17.81 -16.58 -19.75
CA ASP A 183 18.36 -16.16 -21.04
C ASP A 183 18.03 -17.11 -22.22
N ARG A 184 17.67 -18.38 -21.94
CA ARG A 184 17.36 -19.37 -22.99
C ARG A 184 15.90 -19.40 -23.41
N CYS A 185 15.00 -18.73 -22.68
CA CYS A 185 13.57 -18.66 -23.01
C CYS A 185 13.19 -17.42 -23.84
N GLU A 186 14.11 -16.46 -24.02
CA GLU A 186 13.90 -15.26 -24.86
C GLU A 186 14.53 -15.38 -26.27
N SER A 187 15.00 -16.58 -26.67
CA SER A 187 15.55 -16.85 -28.02
C SER A 187 14.67 -17.76 -28.86
#